data_AF-A0A961GPF0-F1
#
_entry.id   AF-A0A961GPF0-F1
#
_cell.length_a   1.000
_cell.length_b   1.000
_cell.length_c   1.000
_cell.angle_alpha   90.00
_cell.angle_beta   90.00
_cell.angle_gamma   90.00
#
_symmetry.space_group_name_H-M   'P 1'
#
loop_
_entity.id
_entity.type
_entity.pdbx_description
1 polymer ?
#
loop_
_entity_poly.entity_id
_entity_poly.type
_entity_poly.pdbx_seq_one_letter_code
_entity_poly.pdbx_strand_id
1 'polypeptide(L)'
;MKRRSLTSALARGWLVWVTIGVVALAAFAVYRLHGAFGTLDVATPAGAADQIVPFNPKRVQLEVFGQPGATATITYTDVEAHPQRVDNAPLPWSYNDSTT
;
A
#
# COMPACT_ATOMS: atom_id res chain seq x y z
N MET A 1 3.31 -72.12 10.22
CA MET A 1 2.29 -71.06 10.37
C MET A 1 2.97 -69.69 10.44
N LYS A 2 3.07 -68.95 9.32
CA LYS A 2 3.70 -67.61 9.28
C LYS A 2 2.61 -66.55 9.23
N ARG A 3 2.40 -65.83 10.33
CA ARG A 3 1.51 -64.68 10.43
C ARG A 3 2.07 -63.57 9.55
N ARG A 4 1.51 -63.38 8.35
CA ARG A 4 1.84 -62.21 7.53
C ARG A 4 1.30 -60.98 8.24
N SER A 5 2.23 -60.12 8.62
CA SER A 5 1.97 -58.92 9.38
C SER A 5 1.09 -57.95 8.58
N LEU A 6 -0.16 -57.80 9.00
CA LEU A 6 -1.08 -56.76 8.54
C LEU A 6 -0.52 -55.34 8.79
N THR A 7 0.51 -55.18 9.62
CA THR A 7 1.06 -53.86 9.98
C THR A 7 2.01 -53.30 8.93
N SER A 8 2.65 -54.11 8.08
CA SER A 8 3.67 -53.62 7.13
C SER A 8 3.09 -53.11 5.80
N ALA A 9 1.91 -53.58 5.41
CA ALA A 9 1.17 -53.01 4.26
C ALA A 9 0.50 -51.69 4.65
N LEU A 10 0.02 -51.58 5.89
CA LEU A 10 -0.54 -50.36 6.46
C LEU A 10 0.53 -49.26 6.57
N ALA A 11 1.77 -49.62 6.90
CA ALA A 11 2.89 -48.68 6.98
C ALA A 11 3.28 -48.02 5.65
N ARG A 12 2.96 -48.63 4.49
CA ARG A 12 3.38 -48.13 3.17
C ARG A 12 2.34 -47.25 2.47
N GLY A 13 1.07 -47.38 2.85
CA GLY A 13 -0.04 -46.56 2.32
C GLY A 13 -0.56 -45.51 3.31
N TRP A 14 -0.09 -45.50 4.55
CA TRP A 14 -0.54 -44.58 5.60
C TRP A 14 -0.46 -43.11 5.18
N LEU A 15 0.65 -42.71 4.54
CA LEU A 15 0.83 -41.33 4.07
C LEU A 15 -0.29 -40.90 3.11
N VAL A 16 -0.65 -41.77 2.15
CA VAL A 16 -1.69 -41.47 1.15
C VAL A 16 -3.06 -41.28 1.81
N TRP A 17 -3.41 -42.14 2.77
CA TRP A 17 -4.66 -42.02 3.51
C TRP A 17 -4.71 -40.76 4.37
N VAL A 18 -3.61 -40.41 5.03
CA VAL A 18 -3.49 -39.15 5.77
C VAL A 18 -3.64 -37.96 4.84
N THR A 19 -2.98 -37.96 3.67
CA THR A 19 -3.09 -36.89 2.69
C THR A 19 -4.54 -36.70 2.21
N ILE A 20 -5.23 -37.79 1.88
CA ILE A 20 -6.65 -37.74 1.47
C ILE A 20 -7.50 -37.14 2.59
N GLY A 21 -7.29 -37.57 3.84
CA GLY A 21 -8.00 -37.03 4.99
C GLY A 21 -7.78 -35.53 5.21
N VAL A 22 -6.53 -35.07 5.10
CA VAL A 22 -6.18 -33.65 5.25
C VAL A 22 -6.80 -32.81 4.12
N VAL A 23 -6.71 -33.26 2.87
CA VAL A 23 -7.29 -32.55 1.72
C VAL A 23 -8.81 -32.44 1.85
N ALA A 24 -9.49 -33.53 2.23
CA ALA A 24 -10.93 -33.53 2.43
C ALA A 24 -11.36 -32.56 3.55
N LEU A 25 -10.63 -32.55 4.67
CA LEU A 25 -10.90 -31.65 5.80
C LEU A 25 -10.68 -30.18 5.41
N ALA A 26 -9.59 -29.88 4.69
CA ALA A 26 -9.29 -28.54 4.23
C ALA A 26 -10.35 -28.04 3.23
N ALA A 27 -10.71 -28.86 2.24
CA ALA A 27 -11.74 -28.53 1.26
C ALA A 27 -13.10 -28.30 1.93
N PHE A 28 -13.47 -29.13 2.91
CA PHE A 28 -14.69 -28.96 3.70
C PHE A 28 -14.69 -27.66 4.52
N ALA A 29 -13.56 -27.34 5.16
CA ALA A 29 -13.42 -26.09 5.90
C ALA A 29 -13.57 -24.87 4.98
N VAL A 30 -12.92 -24.87 3.80
CA VAL A 30 -13.07 -23.81 2.79
C VAL A 30 -14.51 -23.71 2.30
N TYR A 31 -15.13 -24.83 1.93
CA TYR A 31 -16.53 -24.86 1.50
C TYR A 31 -17.47 -24.26 2.56
N ARG A 32 -17.29 -24.64 3.83
CA ARG A 32 -18.10 -24.16 4.95
C ARG A 32 -17.88 -22.67 5.23
N LEU A 33 -16.68 -22.16 4.99
CA LEU A 33 -16.34 -20.75 5.19
C LEU A 33 -16.64 -19.87 3.96
N HIS A 34 -16.78 -20.47 2.78
CA HIS A 34 -17.03 -19.76 1.52
C HIS A 34 -18.30 -18.90 1.58
N GLY A 35 -19.32 -19.33 2.34
CA GLY A 35 -20.55 -18.55 2.57
C GLY A 35 -20.52 -17.64 3.81
N ALA A 36 -19.51 -17.74 4.67
CA ALA A 36 -19.44 -16.97 5.92
C ALA A 36 -18.77 -15.60 5.75
N PHE A 37 -18.05 -15.37 4.66
CA PHE A 37 -17.26 -14.15 4.39
C PHE A 37 -17.84 -13.25 3.29
N GLY A 38 -19.15 -13.34 3.02
CA GLY A 38 -19.78 -12.69 1.86
C GLY A 38 -20.92 -11.70 2.16
N THR A 39 -21.18 -11.31 3.42
CA THR A 39 -22.32 -10.44 3.76
C THR A 39 -21.98 -9.30 4.72
N LEU A 40 -20.71 -8.95 4.85
CA LEU A 40 -20.38 -7.59 5.25
C LEU A 40 -20.44 -6.77 3.97
N ASP A 41 -21.64 -6.28 3.66
CA ASP A 41 -21.82 -5.06 2.88
C ASP A 41 -21.08 -3.94 3.60
N VAL A 42 -19.76 -3.93 3.53
CA VAL A 42 -19.04 -2.68 3.49
C VAL A 42 -19.25 -2.20 2.06
N ALA A 43 -20.49 -1.80 1.77
CA ALA A 43 -20.75 -0.90 0.67
C ALA A 43 -19.98 0.38 1.00
N THR A 44 -18.66 0.37 0.76
CA THR A 44 -18.01 1.59 0.33
C THR A 44 -18.84 2.03 -0.86
N PRO A 45 -19.57 3.16 -0.75
CA PRO A 45 -20.41 3.62 -1.85
C PRO A 45 -19.55 3.57 -3.10
N ALA A 46 -19.98 2.86 -4.14
CA ALA A 46 -19.29 2.85 -5.41
C ALA A 46 -19.24 4.30 -5.90
N GLY A 47 -18.09 4.96 -5.71
CA GLY A 47 -17.91 6.40 -5.90
C GLY A 47 -17.31 7.18 -4.71
N ALA A 48 -17.26 6.63 -3.49
CA ALA A 48 -16.58 7.26 -2.36
C ALA A 48 -15.05 7.08 -2.39
N ALA A 49 -14.56 6.04 -3.07
CA ALA A 49 -13.13 5.84 -3.32
C ALA A 49 -12.59 6.74 -4.45
N ASP A 50 -13.47 7.32 -5.26
CA ASP A 50 -13.12 8.12 -6.45
C ASP A 50 -12.95 9.62 -6.14
N GLN A 51 -13.22 10.01 -4.89
CA GLN A 51 -12.98 11.36 -4.36
C GLN A 51 -12.02 11.34 -3.18
N ILE A 52 -10.95 10.53 -3.26
CA ILE A 52 -9.79 10.73 -2.38
C ILE A 52 -9.07 11.99 -2.91
N VAL A 53 -9.70 13.14 -2.70
CA VAL A 53 -9.01 14.42 -2.81
C VAL A 53 -7.93 14.45 -1.73
N PRO A 54 -6.80 15.11 -2.01
CA PRO A 54 -5.73 15.28 -1.04
C PRO A 54 -6.29 15.92 0.23
N PHE A 55 -6.39 15.14 1.30
CA PHE A 55 -7.00 15.61 2.54
C PHE A 55 -6.01 16.44 3.38
N ASN A 56 -4.76 16.56 2.93
CA ASN A 56 -3.72 17.32 3.62
C ASN A 56 -2.77 18.00 2.63
N PRO A 57 -3.25 18.98 1.83
CA PRO A 57 -2.39 19.78 0.99
C PRO A 57 -1.37 20.50 1.88
N LYS A 58 -0.08 20.28 1.62
CA LYS A 58 1.00 20.95 2.34
C LYS A 58 1.24 22.31 1.71
N ARG A 59 1.37 23.36 2.53
CA ARG A 59 1.77 24.70 2.07
C ARG A 59 3.27 24.85 2.22
N VAL A 60 3.93 25.31 1.15
CA VAL A 60 5.36 25.61 1.12
C VAL A 60 5.53 27.10 0.91
N GLN A 61 6.28 27.75 1.81
CA GLN A 61 6.66 29.16 1.70
C GLN A 61 8.19 29.23 1.75
N LEU A 62 8.79 29.79 0.71
CA LEU A 62 10.21 30.12 0.65
C LEU A 62 10.36 31.63 0.68
N GLU A 63 11.29 32.14 1.48
CA GLU A 63 11.56 33.57 1.61
C GLU A 63 13.07 33.81 1.64
N VAL A 64 13.51 34.83 0.91
CA VAL A 64 14.91 35.26 0.88
C VAL A 64 14.97 36.75 1.20
N PHE A 65 15.76 37.11 2.21
CA PHE A 65 15.92 38.48 2.69
C PHE A 65 17.33 38.98 2.43
N GLY A 66 17.48 40.30 2.33
CA GLY A 66 18.76 40.96 2.12
C GLY A 66 18.72 42.44 2.49
N GLN A 67 19.86 43.12 2.35
CA GLN A 67 19.92 44.57 2.52
C GLN A 67 19.04 45.28 1.47
N PRO A 68 18.54 46.49 1.76
CA PRO A 68 17.74 47.25 0.79
C PRO A 68 18.48 47.42 -0.54
N GLY A 69 17.82 47.05 -1.65
CA GLY A 69 18.40 47.12 -2.99
C GLY A 69 19.33 45.96 -3.37
N ALA A 70 19.50 44.96 -2.49
CA ALA A 70 20.26 43.76 -2.82
C ALA A 70 19.55 42.89 -3.86
N THR A 71 20.35 42.19 -4.67
CA THR A 71 19.89 41.19 -5.63
C THR A 71 20.55 39.85 -5.36
N ALA A 72 19.85 38.74 -5.57
CA ALA A 72 20.40 37.39 -5.44
C ALA A 72 20.06 36.52 -6.64
N THR A 73 20.89 35.50 -6.87
CA THR A 73 20.49 34.35 -7.68
C THR A 73 19.83 33.35 -6.76
N ILE A 74 18.57 33.00 -7.02
CA ILE A 74 17.78 32.08 -6.19
C ILE A 74 17.58 30.80 -7.00
N THR A 75 18.01 29.66 -6.44
CA THR A 75 17.80 28.32 -7.02
C THR A 75 17.08 27.47 -5.99
N TYR A 76 15.94 26.90 -6.38
CA TYR A 76 15.08 26.13 -5.49
C TYR A 76 14.36 25.03 -6.27
N THR A 77 13.72 24.11 -5.56
CA THR A 77 12.86 23.08 -6.14
C THR A 77 11.41 23.43 -5.80
N ASP A 78 10.53 23.45 -6.80
CA ASP A 78 9.10 23.74 -6.60
C ASP A 78 8.33 22.53 -6.04
N VAL A 79 7.03 22.71 -5.75
CA VAL A 79 6.17 21.66 -5.20
C VAL A 79 5.99 20.45 -6.13
N GLU A 80 6.25 20.63 -7.42
CA GLU A 80 6.22 19.59 -8.46
C GLU A 80 7.61 18.96 -8.69
N ALA A 81 8.56 19.19 -7.78
CA ALA A 81 9.93 18.71 -7.85
C ALA A 81 10.75 19.23 -9.06
N HIS A 82 10.33 20.30 -9.72
CA HIS A 82 11.10 20.90 -10.79
C HIS A 82 12.14 21.90 -10.25
N PRO A 83 13.38 21.88 -10.78
CA PRO A 83 14.36 22.88 -10.44
C PRO A 83 13.99 24.23 -11.05
N GLN A 84 13.94 25.25 -10.21
CA GLN A 84 13.67 26.63 -10.57
C GLN A 84 14.91 27.49 -10.32
N ARG A 85 15.13 28.48 -11.18
CA ARG A 85 16.21 29.45 -11.05
C ARG A 85 15.73 30.85 -11.42
N VAL A 86 16.03 31.80 -10.55
CA VAL A 86 15.75 33.23 -10.74
C VAL A 86 17.06 33.99 -10.59
N ASP A 87 17.55 34.55 -11.70
CA ASP A 87 18.75 35.39 -11.70
C ASP A 87 18.41 36.84 -11.33
N ASN A 88 19.29 37.50 -10.57
CA ASN A 88 19.15 38.90 -10.13
C ASN A 88 17.79 39.24 -9.47
N ALA A 89 17.23 38.31 -8.70
CA ALA A 89 16.00 38.53 -7.94
C ALA A 89 16.20 39.69 -6.95
N PRO A 90 15.37 40.75 -7.00
CA PRO A 90 15.40 41.80 -5.99
C PRO A 90 14.95 41.23 -4.65
N LEU A 91 15.63 41.64 -3.58
CA LEU A 91 15.28 41.22 -2.22
C LEU A 91 14.46 42.29 -1.49
N PRO A 92 13.45 41.90 -0.68
CA PRO A 92 13.08 40.53 -0.35
C PRO A 92 12.31 39.80 -1.48
N TRP A 93 12.47 38.48 -1.55
CA TRP A 93 11.82 37.61 -2.52
C TRP A 93 11.04 36.49 -1.81
N SER A 94 9.91 36.05 -2.39
CA SER A 94 9.10 34.98 -1.84
C SER A 94 8.50 34.05 -2.91
N TYR A 95 8.27 32.79 -2.54
CA TYR A 95 7.55 31.77 -3.32
C TYR A 95 6.57 31.02 -2.41
N ASN A 96 5.31 30.89 -2.84
CA ASN A 96 4.23 30.26 -2.09
C ASN A 96 3.45 29.31 -2.99
N ASP A 97 3.34 28.05 -2.57
CA ASP A 97 2.62 27.03 -3.34
C ASP A 97 2.12 25.90 -2.43
N SER A 98 1.28 25.01 -2.96
CA SER A 98 0.74 23.87 -2.20
C SER A 98 0.65 22.59 -3.00
N THR A 99 0.92 21.46 -2.34
CA THR A 99 0.75 20.13 -2.94
C THR A 99 -0.73 19.81 -3.15
N THR A 100 -1.05 19.17 -4.28
CA THR A 100 -2.35 18.52 -4.54
C THR A 100 -2.30 17.07 -4.13
#